data_AF-A0A8A7K5N7-F1
#
_entry.id   AF-A0A8A7K5N7-F1
#
_cell.length_a   1.000
_cell.length_b   1.000
_cell.length_c   1.000
_cell.angle_alpha   90.00
_cell.angle_beta   90.00
_cell.angle_gamma   90.00
#
_symmetry.space_group_name_H-M   'P 1'
#
loop_
_entity.id
_entity.type
_entity.pdbx_description
1 polymer ?
#
loop_
_entity_poly.entity_id
_entity_poly.type
_entity_poly.pdbx_seq_one_letter_code
_entity_poly.pdbx_strand_id
1 'polypeptide(L)'
;MGVVREKKKIGWPVIILIILAPFILRFAVGLFTGHDIEDVRAKIEEHLYEKYGEEFVVTQIGTRSSRGKEFYQARIYPRSIIGTNREWDDYYCASASVSKRSFGRLGGVGDSYSYVNRNMDVEEYLLPEIKIFLEKGYL
;
A
#
# COMPACT_ATOMS: atom_id res chain seq x y z
N MET A 1 -24.50 34.55 58.04
CA MET A 1 -23.29 33.70 57.96
C MET A 1 -22.96 33.49 56.49
N GLY A 2 -22.00 34.25 55.94
CA GLY A 2 -21.64 34.17 54.53
C GLY A 2 -20.61 33.08 54.28
N VAL A 3 -20.95 32.07 53.49
CA VAL A 3 -19.99 31.03 53.06
C VAL A 3 -19.05 31.67 52.04
N VAL A 4 -17.86 32.04 52.49
CA VAL A 4 -16.78 32.51 51.61
C VAL A 4 -16.26 31.30 50.83
N ARG A 5 -16.61 31.23 49.54
CA ARG A 5 -16.10 30.20 48.62
C ARG A 5 -14.68 30.57 48.21
N GLU A 6 -13.69 29.86 48.75
CA GLU A 6 -12.30 29.97 48.28
C GLU A 6 -12.21 29.56 46.80
N LYS A 7 -11.73 30.48 45.95
CA LYS A 7 -11.41 30.18 44.56
C LYS A 7 -10.03 29.52 44.50
N LYS A 8 -10.02 28.20 44.27
CA LYS A 8 -8.80 27.41 44.10
C LYS A 8 -8.02 27.92 42.89
N LYS A 9 -6.85 28.54 43.12
CA LYS A 9 -5.98 29.03 42.04
C LYS A 9 -5.32 27.84 41.35
N ILE A 10 -5.63 27.65 40.08
CA ILE A 10 -5.00 26.62 39.24
C ILE A 10 -3.55 27.04 39.01
N GLY A 11 -2.60 26.20 39.46
CA GLY A 11 -1.18 26.45 39.31
C GLY A 11 -0.73 26.40 37.85
N TRP A 12 0.25 27.24 37.48
CA TRP A 12 0.88 27.26 36.16
C TRP A 12 1.23 25.88 35.55
N PRO A 13 1.76 24.88 36.29
CA PRO A 13 2.02 23.56 35.70
C PRO A 13 0.77 22.86 35.18
N VAL A 14 -0.39 23.09 35.80
CA VAL A 14 -1.68 22.52 35.36
C VAL A 14 -2.15 23.19 34.07
N ILE A 15 -1.94 24.50 33.94
CA ILE A 15 -2.28 25.25 32.71
C ILE A 15 -1.42 24.77 31.54
N ILE A 16 -0.11 24.56 31.77
CA ILE A 16 0.81 24.02 30.77
C ILE A 16 0.37 22.62 30.30
N LEU A 17 -0.03 21.74 31.22
CA LEU A 17 -0.55 20.41 30.89
C LEU A 17 -1.83 20.48 30.05
N ILE A 18 -2.74 21.41 30.35
CA ILE A 18 -3.99 21.58 29.58
C ILE A 18 -3.70 22.07 28.15
N ILE A 19 -2.70 22.95 27.97
CA ILE A 19 -2.30 23.46 26.64
C ILE A 19 -1.59 22.36 25.82
N LEU A 20 -0.77 21.53 26.47
CA LEU A 20 -0.06 20.42 25.81
C LEU A 20 -0.95 19.20 25.55
N ALA A 21 -1.98 18.97 26.36
CA ALA A 21 -2.89 17.84 26.24
C ALA A 21 -3.47 17.64 24.82
N PRO A 22 -3.98 18.66 24.11
CA PRO A 22 -4.47 18.48 22.74
C PRO A 22 -3.37 18.15 21.73
N PHE A 23 -2.13 18.60 21.94
CA PHE A 23 -0.97 18.23 21.10
C PHE A 23 -0.58 16.77 21.32
N ILE A 24 -0.52 16.34 22.59
CA ILE A 24 -0.25 14.95 22.96
C ILE A 24 -1.37 14.03 22.45
N LEU A 25 -2.63 14.46 22.56
CA LEU A 25 -3.78 13.71 22.07
C LEU A 25 -3.77 13.59 20.54
N ARG A 26 -3.46 14.65 19.79
CA ARG A 26 -3.29 14.58 18.31
C ARG A 26 -2.17 13.63 17.91
N PHE A 27 -1.03 13.71 18.59
CA PHE A 27 0.11 12.82 18.35
C PHE A 27 -0.24 11.36 18.69
N ALA A 28 -0.96 11.12 19.79
CA ALA A 28 -1.45 9.80 20.16
C ALA A 28 -2.49 9.27 19.17
N VAL A 29 -3.45 10.08 18.73
CA VAL A 29 -4.44 9.67 17.71
C VAL A 29 -3.74 9.27 16.41
N GLY A 30 -2.74 10.03 15.94
CA GLY A 30 -1.94 9.67 14.77
C GLY A 30 -1.12 8.37 14.93
N LEU A 31 -0.80 7.97 16.16
CA LEU A 31 -0.19 6.67 16.47
C LEU A 31 -1.19 5.51 16.46
N PHE A 32 -2.49 5.78 16.71
CA PHE A 32 -3.56 4.77 16.81
C PHE A 32 -4.40 4.64 15.54
N THR A 33 -4.40 5.64 14.66
CA THR A 33 -4.97 5.52 13.31
C THR A 33 -3.99 4.75 12.45
N GLY A 34 -4.32 3.53 12.03
CA GLY A 34 -3.57 2.85 10.97
C GLY A 34 -3.41 3.78 9.75
N HIS A 35 -2.32 3.63 9.00
CA HIS A 35 -2.08 4.47 7.81
C HIS A 35 -3.32 4.52 6.92
N ASP A 36 -3.55 5.70 6.33
CA ASP A 36 -4.53 5.84 5.27
C ASP A 36 -4.17 4.85 4.16
N ILE A 37 -5.18 4.16 3.62
CA ILE A 37 -5.00 3.22 2.51
C ILE A 37 -4.33 3.94 1.33
N GLU A 38 -4.53 5.24 1.21
CA GLU A 38 -3.89 6.07 0.20
C GLU A 38 -2.38 6.24 0.41
N ASP A 39 -1.87 6.26 1.65
CA ASP A 39 -0.42 6.25 1.90
C ASP A 39 0.21 4.93 1.45
N VAL A 40 -0.50 3.82 1.69
CA VAL A 40 -0.07 2.48 1.25
C VAL A 40 -0.05 2.41 -0.26
N ARG A 41 -1.11 2.94 -0.91
CA ARG A 41 -1.22 3.02 -2.37
C ARG A 41 -0.07 3.81 -2.98
N ALA A 42 0.11 5.06 -2.55
CA ALA A 42 1.14 5.95 -3.09
C ALA A 42 2.54 5.32 -2.97
N LYS A 43 2.82 4.68 -1.83
CA LYS A 43 4.11 4.00 -1.61
C LYS A 43 4.32 2.80 -2.53
N ILE A 44 3.27 2.05 -2.85
CA ILE A 44 3.34 0.95 -3.82
C ILE A 44 3.56 1.51 -5.22
N GLU A 45 2.80 2.55 -5.62
CA GLU A 45 2.91 3.18 -6.94
C GLU A 45 4.31 3.76 -7.18
N GLU A 46 4.88 4.46 -6.20
CA GLU A 46 6.25 4.98 -6.23
C GLU A 46 7.27 3.85 -6.45
N HIS A 47 7.21 2.79 -5.63
CA HIS A 47 8.12 1.63 -5.76
C HIS A 47 8.03 0.96 -7.13
N LEU A 48 6.82 0.80 -7.67
CA LEU A 48 6.62 0.15 -8.97
C LEU A 48 7.12 1.03 -10.11
N TYR A 49 6.88 2.35 -10.05
CA TYR A 49 7.39 3.29 -11.03
C TYR A 49 8.92 3.34 -11.03
N GLU A 50 9.55 3.40 -9.86
CA GLU A 50 11.02 3.38 -9.75
C GLU A 50 11.64 2.09 -10.31
N LYS A 51 10.96 0.95 -10.10
CA LYS A 51 11.49 -0.37 -10.48
C LYS A 51 11.27 -0.70 -11.96
N TYR A 52 10.11 -0.35 -12.52
CA TYR A 52 9.69 -0.78 -13.85
C TYR A 52 9.58 0.37 -14.87
N GLY A 53 9.58 1.63 -14.42
CA GLY A 53 9.47 2.79 -15.29
C GLY A 53 8.07 3.00 -15.89
N GLU A 54 7.05 2.31 -15.40
CA GLU A 54 5.67 2.43 -15.84
C GLU A 54 4.71 2.66 -14.67
N GLU A 55 3.53 3.23 -14.95
CA GLU A 55 2.49 3.46 -13.94
C GLU A 55 1.68 2.19 -13.68
N PHE A 56 1.29 1.98 -12.42
CA PHE A 56 0.45 0.86 -12.02
C PHE A 56 -0.86 1.32 -11.43
N VAL A 57 -1.90 0.51 -11.61
CA VAL A 57 -3.11 0.59 -10.81
C VAL A 57 -2.95 -0.35 -9.62
N VAL A 58 -3.09 0.21 -8.43
CA VAL A 58 -3.14 -0.54 -7.18
C VAL A 58 -4.61 -0.71 -6.78
N THR A 59 -5.05 -1.91 -6.46
CA THR A 59 -6.44 -2.17 -6.06
C THR A 59 -6.48 -3.19 -4.92
N GLN A 60 -7.67 -3.36 -4.33
CA GLN A 60 -7.92 -4.43 -3.36
C GLN A 60 -6.90 -4.44 -2.19
N ILE A 61 -6.58 -3.27 -1.65
CA ILE A 61 -5.64 -3.13 -0.54
C ILE A 61 -6.29 -3.74 0.72
N GLY A 62 -5.65 -4.75 1.29
CA GLY A 62 -6.09 -5.44 2.50
C GLY A 62 -4.94 -5.70 3.46
N THR A 63 -5.26 -6.02 4.72
CA THR A 63 -4.25 -6.45 5.70
C THR A 63 -4.13 -7.97 5.70
N ARG A 64 -2.90 -8.47 5.73
CA ARG A 64 -2.56 -9.89 5.87
C ARG A 64 -1.59 -10.07 7.03
N SER A 65 -1.57 -11.28 7.58
CA SER A 65 -0.62 -11.70 8.61
C SER A 65 0.00 -13.03 8.22
N SER A 66 1.33 -13.13 8.32
CA SER A 66 2.05 -14.37 8.09
C SER A 66 3.29 -14.43 8.97
N ARG A 67 3.54 -15.58 9.61
CA ARG A 67 4.70 -15.80 10.51
C ARG A 67 4.85 -14.70 11.59
N GLY A 68 3.73 -14.22 12.13
CA GLY A 68 3.69 -13.17 13.15
C GLY A 68 3.99 -11.75 12.65
N LYS A 69 4.05 -11.54 11.33
CA LYS A 69 4.23 -10.21 10.72
C LYS A 69 2.97 -9.80 9.98
N GLU A 70 2.50 -8.59 10.24
CA GLU A 70 1.42 -7.98 9.47
C GLU A 70 1.96 -7.13 8.32
N PHE A 71 1.23 -7.12 7.21
CA PHE A 71 1.54 -6.32 6.04
C PHE A 71 0.25 -5.96 5.29
N TYR A 72 0.28 -4.83 4.62
CA TYR A 72 -0.71 -4.54 3.58
C TYR A 72 -0.36 -5.34 2.34
N GLN A 73 -1.36 -5.82 1.63
CA GLN A 73 -1.24 -6.49 0.35
C GLN A 73 -2.27 -5.91 -0.61
N ALA A 74 -1.86 -5.68 -1.85
CA ALA A 74 -2.69 -5.10 -2.90
C ALA A 74 -2.56 -5.93 -4.18
N ARG A 75 -3.62 -5.95 -4.98
CA ARG A 75 -3.55 -6.37 -6.38
C ARG A 75 -3.00 -5.23 -7.21
N ILE A 76 -2.09 -5.52 -8.12
CA ILE A 76 -1.46 -4.53 -8.99
C ILE A 76 -1.51 -4.99 -10.45
N TYR A 77 -1.63 -4.05 -11.37
CA TYR A 77 -1.48 -4.27 -12.81
C TYR A 77 -1.02 -2.98 -13.49
N PRO A 78 -0.24 -3.05 -14.58
CA PRO A 78 0.25 -1.86 -15.26
C PRO A 78 -0.92 -1.08 -15.86
N ARG A 79 -0.86 0.24 -15.83
CA ARG A 79 -1.95 1.08 -16.36
C ARG A 79 -2.13 0.90 -17.88
N SER A 80 -1.09 0.45 -18.57
CA SER A 80 -1.05 0.20 -20.02
C SER A 80 -2.05 -0.86 -20.50
N ILE A 81 -2.53 -1.77 -19.64
CA ILE A 81 -3.50 -2.80 -20.06
C ILE A 81 -4.95 -2.34 -20.06
N ILE A 82 -5.26 -1.16 -19.50
CA ILE A 82 -6.62 -0.61 -19.49
C ILE A 82 -7.08 -0.35 -20.92
N GLY A 83 -8.29 -0.81 -21.26
CA GLY A 83 -8.87 -0.72 -22.60
C GLY A 83 -8.34 -1.75 -23.59
N THR A 84 -7.44 -2.66 -23.17
CA THR A 84 -6.97 -3.78 -23.97
C THR A 84 -7.77 -5.05 -23.66
N ASN A 85 -7.57 -6.11 -24.45
CA ASN A 85 -8.10 -7.43 -24.14
C ASN A 85 -7.50 -8.06 -22.86
N ARG A 86 -6.52 -7.41 -22.22
CA ARG A 86 -5.83 -7.86 -21.00
C ARG A 86 -6.38 -7.27 -19.70
N GLU A 87 -7.20 -6.22 -19.75
CA GLU A 87 -7.65 -5.44 -18.58
C GLU A 87 -8.33 -6.28 -17.47
N TRP A 88 -8.96 -7.39 -17.85
CA TRP A 88 -9.72 -8.27 -16.96
C TRP A 88 -9.08 -9.64 -16.73
N ASP A 89 -7.84 -9.81 -17.19
CA ASP A 89 -7.16 -11.09 -17.14
C ASP A 89 -6.16 -11.12 -15.97
N ASP A 90 -6.39 -12.06 -15.05
CA ASP A 90 -5.57 -12.29 -13.87
C ASP A 90 -4.13 -12.67 -14.23
N TYR A 91 -3.88 -13.19 -15.45
CA TYR A 91 -2.55 -13.48 -15.96
C TYR A 91 -1.63 -12.26 -15.97
N TYR A 92 -2.19 -11.07 -16.23
CA TYR A 92 -1.45 -9.80 -16.29
C TYR A 92 -1.44 -9.04 -14.95
N CYS A 93 -1.91 -9.68 -13.89
CA CYS A 93 -2.01 -9.08 -12.56
C CYS A 93 -1.00 -9.71 -11.59
N ALA A 94 -0.51 -8.89 -10.67
CA ALA A 94 0.41 -9.31 -9.62
C ALA A 94 -0.03 -8.80 -8.25
N SER A 95 0.79 -9.07 -7.23
CA SER A 95 0.60 -8.57 -5.87
C SER A 95 1.76 -7.66 -5.47
N ALA A 96 1.44 -6.60 -4.73
CA ALA A 96 2.40 -5.82 -3.98
C ALA A 96 2.08 -5.87 -2.49
N SER A 97 3.10 -5.70 -1.65
CA SER A 97 2.96 -5.73 -0.21
C SER A 97 3.82 -4.69 0.49
N VAL A 98 3.29 -4.11 1.56
CA VAL A 98 3.98 -3.14 2.40
C VAL A 98 3.95 -3.63 3.85
N SER A 99 5.13 -3.86 4.43
CA SER A 99 5.21 -4.32 5.83
C SER A 99 4.66 -3.28 6.81
N LYS A 100 3.92 -3.72 7.83
CA LYS A 100 3.50 -2.88 8.97
C LYS A 100 4.57 -2.97 10.05
N ARG A 101 5.18 -1.84 10.42
CA ARG A 101 6.17 -1.75 11.51
C ARG A 101 5.49 -1.29 12.80
N SER A 102 6.24 -1.30 13.90
CA SER A 102 5.81 -0.77 15.19
C SER A 102 5.29 0.66 15.07
N PHE A 103 4.32 1.00 15.92
CA PHE A 103 3.70 2.33 15.94
C PHE A 103 3.05 2.73 14.61
N GLY A 104 2.50 1.75 13.89
CA GLY A 104 1.77 1.97 12.64
C GLY A 104 2.65 2.19 11.40
N ARG A 105 3.94 2.52 11.53
CA ARG A 105 4.79 2.96 10.41
C ARG A 105 4.82 1.98 9.22
N LEU A 106 4.74 2.48 7.99
CA LEU A 106 4.97 1.67 6.78
C LEU A 106 6.44 1.32 6.60
N GLY A 107 6.74 0.03 6.44
CA GLY A 107 8.08 -0.48 6.14
C GLY A 107 8.37 -0.60 4.65
N GLY A 108 9.17 -1.60 4.28
CA GLY A 108 9.59 -1.82 2.88
C GLY A 108 8.44 -2.35 2.02
N VAL A 109 8.57 -2.12 0.72
CA VAL A 109 7.66 -2.60 -0.32
C VAL A 109 8.30 -3.80 -1.01
N GLY A 110 7.48 -4.80 -1.34
CA GLY A 110 7.87 -5.93 -2.19
C GLY A 110 6.74 -6.28 -3.13
N ASP A 111 7.08 -6.70 -4.34
CA ASP A 111 6.11 -7.00 -5.41
C ASP A 111 6.42 -8.33 -6.10
N SER A 112 5.40 -8.90 -6.74
CA SER A 112 5.50 -10.10 -7.56
C SER A 112 5.37 -9.83 -9.07
N TYR A 113 5.46 -8.57 -9.50
CA TYR A 113 5.22 -8.20 -10.90
C TYR A 113 6.33 -8.69 -11.83
N SER A 114 7.55 -8.87 -11.32
CA SER A 114 8.66 -9.43 -12.11
C SER A 114 8.36 -10.80 -12.72
N TYR A 115 7.46 -11.60 -12.10
CA TYR A 115 7.01 -12.87 -12.67
C TYR A 115 6.09 -12.65 -13.87
N VAL A 116 5.14 -11.71 -13.77
CA VAL A 116 4.26 -11.33 -14.87
C VAL A 116 5.07 -10.75 -16.01
N ASN A 117 5.98 -9.81 -15.73
CA ASN A 117 6.84 -9.20 -16.74
C ASN A 117 7.64 -10.26 -17.51
N ARG A 118 8.28 -11.19 -16.80
CA ARG A 118 9.03 -12.27 -17.43
C ARG A 118 8.15 -13.19 -18.28
N ASN A 119 6.93 -13.47 -17.84
CA ASN A 119 5.99 -14.27 -18.61
C ASN A 119 5.59 -13.57 -19.91
N MET A 120 5.36 -12.25 -19.87
CA MET A 120 5.09 -11.45 -21.07
C MET A 120 6.29 -11.44 -22.03
N ASP A 121 7.51 -11.30 -21.52
CA ASP A 121 8.73 -11.36 -22.36
C ASP A 121 8.84 -12.71 -23.08
N VAL A 122 8.53 -13.80 -22.38
CA VAL A 122 8.55 -15.16 -22.95
C VAL A 122 7.42 -15.36 -23.95
N GLU A 123 6.22 -14.84 -23.66
CA GLU A 123 5.09 -14.86 -24.58
C GLU A 123 5.42 -14.12 -25.88
N GLU A 124 5.96 -12.90 -25.79
CA GLU A 124 6.37 -12.10 -26.96
C GLU A 124 7.43 -12.83 -27.79
N TYR A 125 8.38 -13.50 -27.14
CA TYR A 125 9.41 -14.29 -27.82
C TYR A 125 8.85 -15.54 -28.51
N LEU A 126 7.94 -16.27 -27.86
CA LEU A 126 7.44 -17.57 -28.37
C LEU A 126 6.24 -17.46 -29.32
N LEU A 127 5.41 -16.43 -29.20
CA LEU A 127 4.19 -16.28 -30.02
C LEU A 127 4.45 -16.37 -31.53
N PRO A 128 5.50 -15.76 -32.10
CA PRO A 128 5.80 -15.88 -33.52
C PRO A 128 6.11 -17.33 -33.95
N GLU A 129 6.91 -18.04 -33.15
CA GLU A 129 7.29 -19.43 -33.43
C GLU A 129 6.08 -20.37 -33.34
N ILE A 130 5.26 -20.20 -32.31
CA ILE A 130 4.02 -20.95 -32.12
C ILE A 130 3.07 -20.72 -33.30
N LYS A 131 2.93 -19.47 -33.76
CA LYS A 131 2.09 -19.15 -34.92
C LYS A 131 2.56 -19.85 -36.18
N ILE A 132 3.87 -19.85 -36.46
CA ILE A 132 4.44 -20.57 -37.61
C ILE A 132 4.20 -22.07 -37.49
N PHE A 133 4.35 -22.63 -36.28
CA PHE A 133 4.13 -24.05 -36.03
C PHE A 133 2.67 -24.47 -36.28
N LEU A 134 1.72 -23.65 -35.83
CA LEU A 134 0.29 -23.83 -36.07
C LEU A 134 -0.07 -23.70 -37.56
N GLU A 135 0.46 -22.69 -38.26
CA GLU A 135 0.22 -22.48 -39.69
C GLU A 135 0.76 -23.64 -40.56
N LYS A 136 1.79 -24.33 -40.09
CA LYS A 136 2.36 -25.52 -40.76
C LYS A 136 1.61 -26.83 -40.44
N GLY A 137 0.58 -26.79 -39.60
CA GLY A 137 -0.28 -27.95 -39.31
C GLY A 137 0.39 -29.03 -38.46
N TYR A 138 1.32 -28.66 -37.57
CA TYR A 138 1.98 -29.61 -36.67
C TYR A 138 1.21 -29.88 -35.36
N LEU A 139 -0.05 -29.42 -35.26
CA LEU A 139 -1.00 -29.66 -34.16
C LEU A 139 -2.37 -30.05 -34.71
#